data_AF-A0A9E7UDH7-F1
#
_entry.id   AF-A0A9E7UDH7-F1
#
_cell.length_a   1.000
_cell.length_b   1.000
_cell.length_c   1.000
_cell.angle_alpha   90.00
_cell.angle_beta   90.00
_cell.angle_gamma   90.00
#
_symmetry.space_group_name_H-M   'P 1'
#
loop_
_entity.id
_entity.type
_entity.pdbx_description
1 polymer ?
#
loop_
_entity_poly.entity_id
_entity_poly.type
_entity_poly.pdbx_seq_one_letter_code
_entity_poly.pdbx_strand_id
1 'polypeptide(L)'
;MHMLIRVVSQAHCAEDATGIARGLFDGYDAPLYPTFDYGTLMTDGGRWSDSLPQVLRDVGSVPADSDTGNGLIEEAWHSTMKELSRKLAVIRAGFEQLSDEEILEGASVEASVEPWNPLGLATDEDDYIDTYTGDIRYAMYGVGEYSGPMYYLYDEYGTAIRTPSEYRDLLETIATGDTDDDQEWYVTPVDVHY
;
A
#
# COMPACT_ATOMS: atom_id res chain seq x y z
N MET A 1 1.19 11.59 9.54
CA MET A 1 1.32 11.61 8.05
C MET A 1 0.16 10.81 7.47
N HIS A 2 -0.57 11.33 6.48
CA HIS A 2 -1.67 10.57 5.86
C HIS A 2 -1.16 9.61 4.77
N MET A 3 -1.78 8.44 4.65
CA MET A 3 -1.59 7.46 3.58
C MET A 3 -2.92 6.86 3.10
N LEU A 4 -3.03 6.56 1.80
CA LEU A 4 -4.17 5.82 1.25
C LEU A 4 -3.84 4.33 1.15
N ILE A 5 -4.33 3.52 2.07
CA ILE A 5 -4.18 2.06 2.02
C ILE A 5 -5.44 1.41 1.44
N ARG A 6 -5.32 0.14 1.04
CA ARG A 6 -6.43 -0.72 0.61
C ARG A 6 -6.54 -1.89 1.58
N VAL A 7 -7.73 -2.11 2.11
CA VAL A 7 -8.10 -3.31 2.86
C VAL A 7 -8.85 -4.22 1.91
N VAL A 8 -8.39 -5.46 1.76
CA VAL A 8 -9.05 -6.49 0.97
C VAL A 8 -9.68 -7.48 1.94
N SER A 9 -10.98 -7.75 1.75
CA SER A 9 -11.75 -8.57 2.69
C SER A 9 -12.80 -9.40 1.97
N GLN A 10 -13.09 -10.58 2.54
CA GLN A 10 -14.25 -11.37 2.15
C GLN A 10 -15.50 -10.80 2.84
N ALA A 11 -16.58 -10.60 2.07
CA ALA A 11 -17.84 -10.09 2.60
C ALA A 11 -19.04 -10.53 1.74
N HIS A 12 -20.25 -10.48 2.30
CA HIS A 12 -21.47 -10.77 1.54
C HIS A 12 -21.90 -9.60 0.65
N CYS A 13 -21.49 -8.38 0.96
CA CYS A 13 -21.74 -7.19 0.16
C CYS A 13 -20.72 -6.09 0.45
N ALA A 14 -20.76 -5.02 -0.35
CA ALA A 14 -19.86 -3.89 -0.22
C ALA A 14 -20.02 -3.14 1.12
N GLU A 15 -21.24 -3.02 1.65
CA GLU A 15 -21.51 -2.43 2.95
C GLU A 15 -20.88 -3.24 4.09
N ASP A 16 -20.94 -4.56 4.00
CA ASP A 16 -20.33 -5.48 4.98
C ASP A 16 -18.79 -5.34 4.95
N ALA A 17 -18.18 -5.31 3.76
CA ALA A 17 -16.74 -5.07 3.60
C ALA A 17 -16.30 -3.71 4.18
N THR A 18 -17.08 -2.66 3.92
CA THR A 18 -16.85 -1.32 4.52
C THR A 18 -16.95 -1.38 6.05
N GLY A 19 -17.87 -2.19 6.59
CA GLY A 19 -18.00 -2.45 8.02
C GLY A 19 -16.77 -3.15 8.62
N ILE A 20 -16.24 -4.17 7.93
CA ILE A 20 -15.00 -4.87 8.31
C ILE A 20 -13.83 -3.88 8.37
N ALA A 21 -13.63 -3.11 7.29
CA ALA A 21 -12.56 -2.11 7.23
C ALA A 21 -12.71 -1.04 8.33
N ARG A 22 -13.92 -0.58 8.64
CA ARG A 22 -14.17 0.34 9.76
C ARG A 22 -13.79 -0.29 11.10
N GLY A 23 -14.16 -1.55 11.31
CA GLY A 23 -13.88 -2.31 12.55
C GLY A 23 -12.40 -2.39 12.90
N LEU A 24 -11.52 -2.44 11.89
CA LEU A 24 -10.06 -2.41 12.07
C LEU A 24 -9.56 -1.14 12.78
N PHE A 25 -10.22 0.01 12.56
CA PHE A 25 -9.78 1.31 13.08
C PHE A 25 -10.58 1.81 14.30
N ASP A 26 -11.80 1.28 14.53
CA ASP A 26 -12.68 1.71 15.63
C ASP A 26 -12.51 0.91 16.95
N GLY A 27 -11.67 -0.12 16.98
CA GLY A 27 -11.12 -0.63 18.25
C GLY A 27 -11.79 -1.84 18.92
N TYR A 28 -12.30 -2.82 18.16
CA TYR A 28 -12.54 -4.16 18.73
C TYR A 28 -11.36 -5.12 18.49
N ASP A 29 -10.68 -5.03 17.35
CA ASP A 29 -9.51 -5.85 16.97
C ASP A 29 -8.20 -5.04 16.78
N ALA A 30 -8.25 -3.72 17.04
CA ALA A 30 -7.10 -2.81 16.93
C ALA A 30 -5.82 -3.15 17.76
N PRO A 31 -5.84 -3.92 18.87
CA PRO A 31 -4.60 -4.20 19.59
C PRO A 31 -3.64 -5.17 18.87
N LEU A 32 -4.01 -5.74 17.71
CA LEU A 32 -3.22 -6.72 16.97
C LEU A 32 -2.90 -6.30 15.52
N TYR A 33 -2.49 -5.04 15.28
CA TYR A 33 -2.11 -4.43 13.97
C TYR A 33 -3.26 -3.61 13.35
N PRO A 34 -3.04 -2.32 13.01
CA PRO A 34 -1.84 -1.81 12.33
C PRO A 34 -1.13 -0.62 13.02
N THR A 35 0.00 -0.22 12.44
CA THR A 35 0.95 0.85 12.84
C THR A 35 0.40 2.29 12.82
N PHE A 36 -0.92 2.47 12.66
CA PHE A 36 -1.56 3.76 12.40
C PHE A 36 -2.35 4.26 13.61
N ASP A 37 -2.39 5.58 13.83
CA ASP A 37 -3.14 6.24 14.91
C ASP A 37 -4.65 6.16 14.70
N TYR A 38 -5.10 6.30 13.44
CA TYR A 38 -6.50 6.23 13.04
C TYR A 38 -6.64 5.99 11.52
N GLY A 39 -7.83 5.57 11.12
CA GLY A 39 -8.24 5.44 9.72
C GLY A 39 -9.62 6.08 9.48
N THR A 40 -9.78 6.72 8.32
CA THR A 40 -11.02 7.36 7.87
C THR A 40 -11.44 6.75 6.54
N LEU A 41 -12.66 6.25 6.46
CA LEU A 41 -13.21 5.71 5.22
C LEU A 41 -13.59 6.82 4.24
N MET A 42 -13.67 6.49 2.95
CA MET A 42 -14.09 7.45 1.93
C MET A 42 -15.56 7.87 2.09
N THR A 43 -16.40 7.02 2.69
CA THR A 43 -17.79 7.39 3.08
C THR A 43 -17.84 8.46 4.16
N ASP A 44 -16.77 8.57 4.95
CA ASP A 44 -16.67 9.47 6.10
C ASP A 44 -15.87 10.74 5.76
N GLY A 45 -15.56 10.94 4.46
CA GLY A 45 -14.87 12.12 3.97
C GLY A 45 -13.34 12.07 4.15
N GLY A 46 -12.74 10.88 4.09
CA GLY A 46 -11.29 10.71 4.06
C GLY A 46 -10.61 11.58 3.00
N ARG A 47 -9.35 11.94 3.21
CA ARG A 47 -8.61 12.94 2.42
C ARG A 47 -8.61 12.69 0.92
N TRP A 48 -8.68 11.42 0.49
CA TRP A 48 -8.68 11.02 -0.92
C TRP A 48 -10.07 10.83 -1.53
N SER A 49 -11.14 11.14 -0.79
CA SER A 49 -12.52 10.91 -1.22
C SER A 49 -12.78 11.51 -2.59
N ASP A 50 -12.36 12.76 -2.84
CA ASP A 50 -12.59 13.46 -4.11
C ASP A 50 -11.74 12.94 -5.28
N SER A 51 -10.62 12.26 -5.00
CA SER A 51 -9.74 11.67 -6.02
C SER A 51 -10.16 10.27 -6.46
N LEU A 52 -11.13 9.66 -5.80
CA LEU A 52 -11.59 8.31 -6.07
C LEU A 52 -12.98 8.29 -6.72
N PRO A 53 -13.37 7.18 -7.40
CA PRO A 53 -14.72 7.00 -7.93
C PRO A 53 -15.84 7.24 -6.90
N GLN A 54 -16.97 7.81 -7.35
CA GLN A 54 -18.11 8.16 -6.48
C GLN A 54 -18.65 6.97 -5.68
N VAL A 55 -18.62 5.75 -6.24
CA VAL A 55 -19.09 4.54 -5.55
C VAL A 55 -18.36 4.30 -4.22
N LEU A 56 -17.10 4.69 -4.10
CA LEU A 56 -16.31 4.56 -2.87
C LEU A 56 -16.71 5.61 -1.83
N ARG A 57 -17.24 6.75 -2.25
CA ARG A 57 -17.85 7.74 -1.33
C ARG A 57 -19.25 7.32 -0.88
N ASP A 58 -19.97 6.58 -1.72
CA ASP A 58 -21.35 6.18 -1.45
C ASP A 58 -21.43 4.93 -0.57
N VAL A 59 -20.64 3.89 -0.89
CA VAL A 59 -20.72 2.56 -0.25
C VAL A 59 -19.43 2.18 0.47
N GLY A 60 -18.30 2.81 0.13
CA GLY A 60 -17.00 2.58 0.77
C GLY A 60 -16.14 1.51 0.09
N SER A 61 -16.76 0.47 -0.45
CA SER A 61 -16.07 -0.69 -1.03
C SER A 61 -16.59 -1.03 -2.41
N VAL A 62 -15.79 -1.77 -3.17
CA VAL A 62 -16.15 -2.33 -4.48
C VAL A 62 -15.69 -3.78 -4.58
N PRO A 63 -16.35 -4.62 -5.41
CA PRO A 63 -15.85 -5.97 -5.68
C PRO A 63 -14.40 -5.92 -6.18
N ALA A 64 -13.55 -6.77 -5.63
CA ALA A 64 -12.12 -6.81 -5.92
C ALA A 64 -11.83 -7.21 -7.37
N ASP A 65 -12.70 -8.02 -7.97
CA ASP A 65 -12.62 -8.48 -9.36
C ASP A 65 -13.17 -7.47 -10.38
N SER A 66 -13.78 -6.36 -9.93
CA SER A 66 -14.22 -5.29 -10.80
C SER A 66 -13.05 -4.48 -11.35
N ASP A 67 -13.24 -3.72 -12.46
CA ASP A 67 -12.20 -2.84 -13.01
C ASP A 67 -11.66 -1.84 -11.97
N THR A 68 -12.56 -1.29 -11.13
CA THR A 68 -12.17 -0.37 -10.06
C THR A 68 -11.42 -1.11 -8.94
N GLY A 69 -11.87 -2.31 -8.57
CA GLY A 69 -11.25 -3.11 -7.53
C GLY A 69 -9.83 -3.53 -7.89
N ASN A 70 -9.65 -4.07 -9.11
CA ASN A 70 -8.34 -4.43 -9.65
C ASN A 70 -7.40 -3.23 -9.67
N GLY A 71 -7.86 -2.07 -10.18
CA GLY A 71 -7.08 -0.84 -10.20
C GLY A 71 -6.61 -0.42 -8.80
N LEU A 72 -7.49 -0.48 -7.80
CA LEU A 72 -7.12 -0.14 -6.42
C LEU A 72 -6.04 -1.06 -5.84
N ILE A 73 -6.15 -2.37 -6.11
CA ILE A 73 -5.20 -3.38 -5.63
C ILE A 73 -3.84 -3.23 -6.32
N GLU A 74 -3.85 -3.05 -7.64
CA GLU A 74 -2.66 -2.84 -8.46
C GLU A 74 -1.93 -1.55 -8.07
N GLU A 75 -2.65 -0.42 -7.94
CA GLU A 75 -2.08 0.85 -7.48
C GLU A 75 -1.44 0.76 -6.09
N ALA A 76 -2.05 0.01 -5.17
CA ALA A 76 -1.51 -0.20 -3.83
C ALA A 76 -0.19 -0.99 -3.89
N TRP A 77 -0.14 -2.04 -4.70
CA TRP A 77 1.08 -2.83 -4.89
C TRP A 77 2.18 -2.01 -5.58
N HIS A 78 1.83 -1.27 -6.63
CA HIS A 78 2.74 -0.34 -7.29
C HIS A 78 3.30 0.71 -6.33
N SER A 79 2.47 1.28 -5.44
CA SER A 79 2.92 2.24 -4.43
C SER A 79 3.93 1.62 -3.46
N THR A 80 3.64 0.41 -2.96
CA THR A 80 4.56 -0.33 -2.07
C THR A 80 5.92 -0.55 -2.72
N MET A 81 5.93 -1.01 -3.97
CA MET A 81 7.16 -1.30 -4.70
C MET A 81 7.90 -0.02 -5.11
N LYS A 82 7.20 1.06 -5.44
CA LYS A 82 7.80 2.36 -5.73
C LYS A 82 8.56 2.91 -4.51
N GLU A 83 7.97 2.77 -3.32
CA GLU A 83 8.64 3.17 -2.07
C GLU A 83 9.86 2.31 -1.76
N LEU A 84 9.83 1.01 -2.07
CA LEU A 84 11.03 0.17 -2.02
C LEU A 84 12.13 0.71 -2.96
N SER A 85 11.79 0.93 -4.22
CA SER A 85 12.73 1.39 -5.25
C SER A 85 13.35 2.73 -4.88
N ARG A 86 12.56 3.69 -4.39
CA ARG A 86 13.04 4.98 -3.89
C ARG A 86 14.07 4.82 -2.78
N LYS A 87 13.78 3.99 -1.77
CA LYS A 87 14.70 3.75 -0.65
C LYS A 87 15.98 3.06 -1.12
N LEU A 88 15.89 2.06 -2.00
CA LEU A 88 17.07 1.40 -2.57
C LEU A 88 17.92 2.36 -3.41
N ALA A 89 17.29 3.25 -4.18
CA ALA A 89 17.99 4.28 -4.95
C ALA A 89 18.74 5.26 -4.04
N VAL A 90 18.10 5.74 -2.96
CA VAL A 90 18.75 6.60 -1.95
C VAL A 90 19.92 5.87 -1.29
N ILE A 91 19.78 4.60 -0.93
CA ILE A 91 20.87 3.81 -0.33
C ILE A 91 22.04 3.71 -1.31
N ARG A 92 21.79 3.37 -2.58
CA ARG A 92 22.83 3.26 -3.61
C ARG A 92 23.54 4.61 -3.82
N ALA A 93 22.77 5.66 -4.08
CA ALA A 93 23.28 7.01 -4.30
C ALA A 93 24.07 7.51 -3.09
N GLY A 94 23.58 7.22 -1.88
CA GLY A 94 24.23 7.61 -0.63
C GLY A 94 25.59 6.93 -0.45
N PHE A 95 25.71 5.64 -0.72
CA PHE A 95 27.02 4.95 -0.69
C PHE A 95 27.99 5.40 -1.79
N GLU A 96 27.49 5.91 -2.90
CA GLU A 96 28.32 6.41 -4.01
C GLU A 96 28.79 7.86 -3.81
N GLN A 97 27.98 8.70 -3.16
CA GLN A 97 28.17 10.15 -3.11
C GLN A 97 28.57 10.70 -1.74
N LEU A 98 28.26 10.00 -0.65
CA LEU A 98 28.49 10.48 0.72
C LEU A 98 29.69 9.79 1.37
N SER A 99 30.38 10.52 2.25
CA SER A 99 31.37 9.95 3.16
C SER A 99 30.73 9.19 4.32
N ASP A 100 31.50 8.34 5.00
CA ASP A 100 31.03 7.59 6.18
C ASP A 100 30.47 8.50 7.29
N GLU A 101 31.06 9.69 7.48
CA GLU A 101 30.60 10.69 8.46
C GLU A 101 29.23 11.26 8.06
N GLU A 102 29.06 11.67 6.80
CA GLU A 102 27.78 12.16 6.27
C GLU A 102 26.69 11.09 6.33
N ILE A 103 27.03 9.83 6.05
CA ILE A 103 26.12 8.69 6.22
C ILE A 103 25.71 8.57 7.68
N LEU A 104 26.65 8.65 8.62
CA LEU A 104 26.35 8.55 10.05
C LEU A 104 25.47 9.72 10.54
N GLU A 105 25.64 10.92 9.97
CA GLU A 105 24.82 12.09 10.28
C GLU A 105 23.41 12.05 9.65
N GLY A 106 23.14 11.13 8.73
CA GLY A 106 21.85 11.05 8.04
C GLY A 106 21.72 12.09 6.92
N ALA A 107 22.81 12.37 6.20
CA ALA A 107 22.75 13.30 5.06
C ALA A 107 21.73 12.81 4.02
N SER A 108 21.00 13.78 3.44
CA SER A 108 20.08 13.51 2.34
C SER A 108 20.81 13.55 1.01
N VAL A 109 20.44 12.64 0.11
CA VAL A 109 20.99 12.56 -1.25
C VAL A 109 19.83 12.52 -2.25
N GLU A 110 19.98 13.24 -3.36
CA GLU A 110 19.08 13.10 -4.50
C GLU A 110 19.49 11.87 -5.30
N ALA A 111 18.54 10.95 -5.50
CA ALA A 111 18.75 9.72 -6.23
C ALA A 111 17.85 9.67 -7.47
N SER A 112 18.42 9.22 -8.59
CA SER A 112 17.64 8.77 -9.73
C SER A 112 17.01 7.42 -9.41
N VAL A 113 15.70 7.34 -9.49
CA VAL A 113 14.92 6.12 -9.27
C VAL A 113 14.65 5.53 -10.64
N GLU A 114 15.20 4.34 -10.89
CA GLU A 114 14.89 3.61 -12.11
C GLU A 114 13.38 3.29 -12.14
N PRO A 115 12.73 3.40 -13.31
CA PRO A 115 11.33 3.03 -13.46
C PRO A 115 11.10 1.59 -13.00
N TRP A 116 9.90 1.32 -12.53
CA TRP A 116 9.58 0.10 -11.84
C TRP A 116 9.72 -1.10 -12.79
N ASN A 117 10.68 -2.01 -12.53
CA ASN A 117 10.72 -3.29 -13.23
C ASN A 117 11.35 -4.43 -12.40
N PRO A 118 10.74 -4.83 -11.27
CA PRO A 118 11.29 -5.90 -10.45
C PRO A 118 11.06 -7.32 -11.02
N LEU A 119 10.29 -7.50 -12.10
CA LEU A 119 9.93 -8.82 -12.65
C LEU A 119 10.12 -8.99 -14.18
N GLY A 120 10.59 -7.97 -14.90
CA GLY A 120 10.90 -8.04 -16.33
C GLY A 120 9.71 -7.95 -17.29
N LEU A 121 8.52 -7.55 -16.83
CA LEU A 121 7.32 -7.45 -17.66
C LEU A 121 7.04 -5.98 -17.97
N ALA A 122 7.14 -5.64 -19.26
CA ALA A 122 6.79 -4.38 -19.93
C ALA A 122 6.97 -3.09 -19.11
N THR A 123 8.01 -2.33 -19.43
CA THR A 123 8.04 -0.89 -19.16
C THR A 123 6.82 -0.27 -19.84
N ASP A 124 5.93 0.34 -19.06
CA ASP A 124 4.93 1.24 -19.64
C ASP A 124 5.68 2.42 -20.30
N GLU A 125 5.17 2.95 -21.43
CA GLU A 125 5.85 4.06 -22.13
C GLU A 125 5.91 5.36 -21.29
N ASP A 126 5.12 5.43 -20.22
CA ASP A 126 5.05 6.54 -19.28
C ASP A 126 5.88 6.35 -18.00
N ASP A 127 6.72 5.31 -17.94
CA ASP A 127 7.59 5.04 -16.78
C ASP A 127 8.83 5.97 -16.82
N TYR A 128 8.65 7.19 -16.33
CA TYR A 128 9.72 8.20 -16.26
C TYR A 128 10.69 7.90 -15.12
N ILE A 129 11.97 8.24 -15.34
CA ILE A 129 12.96 8.33 -14.26
C ILE A 129 12.42 9.34 -13.24
N ASP A 130 12.06 8.84 -12.06
CA ASP A 130 11.67 9.65 -10.91
C ASP A 130 12.95 10.11 -10.19
N THR A 131 12.93 11.30 -9.59
CA THR A 131 14.02 11.74 -8.71
C THR A 131 13.48 11.81 -7.29
N TYR A 132 14.24 11.27 -6.35
CA TYR A 132 13.83 11.22 -4.96
C TYR A 132 14.99 11.62 -4.05
N THR A 133 14.74 12.61 -3.21
CA THR A 133 15.70 13.06 -2.19
C THR A 133 15.30 12.48 -0.85
N GLY A 134 16.21 11.75 -0.21
CA GLY A 134 15.95 11.13 1.08
C GLY A 134 17.20 11.01 1.94
N ASP A 135 16.98 10.93 3.25
CA ASP A 135 17.98 10.61 4.25
C ASP A 135 18.41 9.14 4.11
N ILE A 136 19.72 8.90 3.99
CA ILE A 136 20.27 7.56 3.76
C ILE A 136 20.02 6.61 4.94
N ARG A 137 20.11 7.08 6.19
CA ARG A 137 19.85 6.25 7.38
C ARG A 137 18.39 5.89 7.50
N TYR A 138 17.50 6.83 7.18
CA TYR A 138 16.06 6.55 7.12
C TYR A 138 15.73 5.54 6.01
N ALA A 139 16.35 5.66 4.84
CA ALA A 139 16.18 4.69 3.77
C ALA A 139 16.66 3.28 4.18
N MET A 140 17.83 3.17 4.82
CA MET A 140 18.32 1.90 5.37
C MET A 140 17.38 1.33 6.44
N TYR A 141 16.93 2.17 7.38
CA TYR A 141 15.96 1.79 8.40
C TYR A 141 14.69 1.23 7.76
N GLY A 142 14.11 1.95 6.79
CA GLY A 142 12.88 1.57 6.12
C GLY A 142 13.00 0.43 5.12
N VAL A 143 14.19 -0.09 4.83
CA VAL A 143 14.39 -1.36 4.11
C VAL A 143 14.67 -2.51 5.08
N GLY A 144 15.39 -2.22 6.18
CA GLY A 144 15.77 -3.21 7.20
C GLY A 144 14.70 -3.51 8.25
N GLU A 145 13.61 -2.74 8.29
CA GLU A 145 12.43 -3.09 9.08
C GLU A 145 11.94 -4.49 8.65
N TYR A 146 11.57 -5.37 9.58
CA TYR A 146 10.97 -6.68 9.23
C TYR A 146 9.73 -6.50 8.33
N SER A 147 9.10 -5.34 8.46
CA SER A 147 8.01 -4.79 7.68
C SER A 147 8.45 -4.03 6.42
N GLY A 148 9.69 -4.07 5.94
CA GLY A 148 10.08 -3.47 4.65
C GLY A 148 9.61 -2.01 4.44
N PRO A 149 9.36 -1.57 3.20
CA PRO A 149 8.82 -0.23 2.93
C PRO A 149 7.38 -0.11 3.47
N MET A 150 6.85 1.12 3.52
CA MET A 150 5.47 1.32 3.95
C MET A 150 4.53 0.53 3.03
N TYR A 151 3.71 -0.35 3.60
CA TYR A 151 2.76 -1.17 2.85
C TYR A 151 1.46 -0.44 2.63
N TYR A 152 0.87 -0.66 1.45
CA TYR A 152 -0.36 0.00 1.03
C TYR A 152 -1.54 -0.97 0.86
N LEU A 153 -1.32 -2.28 1.04
CA LEU A 153 -2.32 -3.32 0.89
C LEU A 153 -2.37 -4.19 2.16
N TYR A 154 -3.58 -4.42 2.67
CA TYR A 154 -3.85 -5.12 3.92
C TYR A 154 -5.01 -6.10 3.73
N ASP A 155 -5.02 -7.18 4.50
CA ASP A 155 -6.17 -8.07 4.60
C ASP A 155 -7.19 -7.58 5.65
N GLU A 156 -8.31 -8.31 5.74
CA GLU A 156 -9.39 -8.11 6.71
C GLU A 156 -8.97 -8.22 8.19
N TYR A 157 -7.77 -8.71 8.47
CA TYR A 157 -7.19 -8.83 9.81
C TYR A 157 -6.18 -7.72 10.12
N GLY A 158 -6.04 -6.72 9.24
CA GLY A 158 -5.07 -5.65 9.41
C GLY A 158 -3.62 -6.09 9.16
N THR A 159 -3.41 -7.25 8.54
CA THR A 159 -2.08 -7.73 8.17
C THR A 159 -1.71 -7.21 6.79
N ALA A 160 -0.59 -6.48 6.71
CA ALA A 160 -0.07 -6.02 5.44
C ALA A 160 0.31 -7.19 4.53
N ILE A 161 0.03 -7.05 3.23
CA ILE A 161 0.54 -7.93 2.17
C ILE A 161 1.96 -7.46 1.82
N ARG A 162 2.98 -8.27 2.15
CA ARG A 162 4.38 -7.80 2.25
C ARG A 162 5.26 -8.28 1.11
N THR A 163 4.95 -9.45 0.57
CA THR A 163 5.82 -10.14 -0.37
C THR A 163 5.16 -10.30 -1.75
N PRO A 164 5.96 -10.39 -2.83
CA PRO A 164 5.41 -10.67 -4.15
C PRO A 164 4.69 -12.02 -4.25
N SER A 165 5.01 -12.99 -3.38
CA SER A 165 4.27 -14.24 -3.26
C SER A 165 2.88 -14.02 -2.67
N GLU A 166 2.78 -13.36 -1.52
CA GLU A 166 1.48 -13.08 -0.88
C GLU A 166 0.57 -12.26 -1.80
N TYR A 167 1.13 -11.30 -2.53
CA TYR A 167 0.37 -10.53 -3.53
C TYR A 167 -0.17 -11.40 -4.67
N ARG A 168 0.65 -12.29 -5.23
CA ARG A 168 0.22 -13.21 -6.29
C ARG A 168 -0.81 -14.21 -5.81
N ASP A 169 -0.62 -14.74 -4.60
CA ASP A 169 -1.54 -15.69 -3.98
C ASP A 169 -2.89 -15.00 -3.73
N LEU A 170 -2.90 -13.75 -3.24
CA LEU A 170 -4.12 -12.94 -3.11
C LEU A 170 -4.86 -12.77 -4.45
N LEU A 171 -4.13 -12.40 -5.51
CA LEU A 171 -4.74 -12.26 -6.85
C LEU A 171 -5.32 -13.57 -7.36
N GLU A 172 -4.65 -14.70 -7.12
CA GLU A 172 -5.16 -16.02 -7.47
C GLU A 172 -6.46 -16.33 -6.73
N THR A 173 -6.49 -16.13 -5.41
CA THR A 173 -7.68 -16.35 -4.57
C THR A 173 -8.88 -15.50 -5.01
N ILE A 174 -8.65 -14.21 -5.34
CA ILE A 174 -9.68 -13.31 -5.88
C ILE A 174 -10.19 -13.85 -7.23
N ALA A 175 -9.28 -14.22 -8.13
CA ALA A 175 -9.62 -14.68 -9.48
C ALA A 175 -10.36 -16.03 -9.48
N THR A 176 -10.04 -16.92 -8.54
CA THR A 176 -10.75 -18.20 -8.39
C THR A 176 -12.07 -18.06 -7.64
N GLY A 177 -12.33 -16.92 -7.00
CA GLY A 177 -13.46 -16.75 -6.09
C GLY A 177 -13.41 -17.73 -4.93
N ASP A 178 -12.21 -18.02 -4.42
CA ASP A 178 -12.03 -18.90 -3.27
C ASP A 178 -12.36 -18.09 -2.01
N THR A 179 -13.60 -18.27 -1.53
CA THR A 179 -14.19 -17.56 -0.40
C THR A 179 -14.99 -18.50 0.50
N ASP A 180 -15.21 -18.07 1.74
CA ASP A 180 -16.13 -18.72 2.66
C ASP A 180 -17.60 -18.47 2.25
N ASP A 181 -18.47 -19.47 2.41
CA ASP A 181 -19.95 -19.43 2.32
C ASP A 181 -20.59 -18.16 1.69
N ASP A 182 -20.87 -18.18 0.38
CA ASP A 182 -21.57 -17.14 -0.38
C ASP A 182 -20.94 -15.72 -0.29
N GLN A 183 -19.69 -15.58 0.15
CA GLN A 183 -18.96 -14.31 0.16
C GLN A 183 -18.24 -14.05 -1.16
N GLU A 184 -17.92 -12.79 -1.38
CA GLU A 184 -17.08 -12.32 -2.47
C GLU A 184 -15.95 -11.47 -1.91
N TRP A 185 -14.90 -11.27 -2.71
CA TRP A 185 -13.79 -10.39 -2.35
C TRP A 185 -14.14 -8.93 -2.64
N TYR A 186 -13.88 -8.06 -1.67
CA TYR A 186 -14.05 -6.62 -1.79
C TYR A 186 -12.76 -5.89 -1.43
N VAL A 187 -12.60 -4.70 -1.98
CA VAL A 187 -11.52 -3.78 -1.61
C VAL A 187 -12.08 -2.45 -1.11
N THR A 188 -11.54 -1.99 0.02
CA THR A 188 -11.93 -0.77 0.72
C THR A 188 -10.71 0.16 0.84
N PRO A 189 -10.70 1.32 0.17
CA PRO A 189 -9.69 2.35 0.40
C PRO A 189 -9.91 3.04 1.74
N VAL A 190 -8.82 3.22 2.49
CA VAL A 190 -8.83 3.88 3.80
C VAL A 190 -7.75 4.95 3.86
N ASP A 191 -8.13 6.15 4.29
CA ASP A 191 -7.21 7.23 4.63
C ASP A 191 -6.69 7.00 6.05
N VAL A 192 -5.45 6.56 6.20
CA VAL A 192 -4.84 6.29 7.50
C VAL A 192 -3.81 7.34 7.87
N HIS A 193 -3.63 7.57 9.16
CA HIS A 193 -2.66 8.52 9.71
C HIS A 193 -1.67 7.86 10.67
N TYR A 194 -0.39 8.23 10.56
CA TYR A 194 0.69 7.97 11.53
C TYR A 194 1.01 9.15 12.44
#